data_AF-A0AA48GWC3-F1
#
_entry.id   AF-A0AA48GWC3-F1
#
_cell.length_a   1.000
_cell.length_b   1.000
_cell.length_c   1.000
_cell.angle_alpha   90.00
_cell.angle_beta   90.00
_cell.angle_gamma   90.00
#
_symmetry.space_group_name_H-M   'P 1'
#
loop_
_entity.id
_entity.type
_entity.pdbx_description
1 polymer ?
#
loop_
_entity_poly.entity_id
_entity_poly.type
_entity_poly.pdbx_seq_one_letter_code
_entity_poly.pdbx_strand_id
1 'polypeptide(L)'
;MATLLPSLLAVPALVLSLPVVSRTDATAFLARRLDLTADQEQAVRLILDKHRPALLAKANALHDARRRMVTACLDPGTSTQDILGLQEATATAGTQVLLEIHQVVGELDPVLTPAQRTKALGFISEAQTRFDGLRNYFLGQ
;
A
#
# COMPACT_ATOMS: atom_id res chain seq x y z
N MET A 1 -23.48 19.72 8.78
CA MET A 1 -22.56 18.86 9.54
C MET A 1 -21.58 18.26 8.55
N ALA A 2 -20.32 18.67 8.62
CA ALA A 2 -19.31 18.40 7.61
C ALA A 2 -18.85 16.93 7.65
N THR A 3 -19.17 16.20 6.59
CA THR A 3 -18.64 14.88 6.26
C THR A 3 -17.19 15.05 5.85
N LEU A 4 -16.26 14.60 6.67
CA LEU A 4 -14.83 14.72 6.39
C LEU A 4 -14.14 13.34 6.51
N LEU A 5 -13.56 12.95 5.37
CA LEU A 5 -12.54 11.93 5.12
C LEU A 5 -12.91 10.43 5.10
N PRO A 6 -13.19 9.89 3.89
CA PRO A 6 -12.73 8.55 3.49
C PRO A 6 -11.42 8.59 2.67
N SER A 7 -10.83 9.77 2.44
CA SER A 7 -9.76 9.97 1.46
C SER A 7 -8.37 9.43 1.85
N LEU A 8 -8.20 8.81 3.02
CA LEU A 8 -6.85 8.48 3.54
C LEU A 8 -6.35 7.05 3.25
N LEU A 9 -7.18 6.17 2.67
CA LEU A 9 -6.84 4.75 2.44
C LEU A 9 -6.70 4.38 0.96
N ALA A 10 -6.81 5.35 0.06
CA ALA A 10 -6.82 5.09 -1.37
C ALA A 10 -5.42 4.68 -1.89
N VAL A 11 -4.38 5.42 -1.56
CA VAL A 11 -3.04 5.18 -2.10
C VAL A 11 -2.36 3.85 -1.69
N PRO A 12 -2.51 3.37 -0.43
CA PRO A 12 -1.87 2.15 0.07
C PRO A 12 -2.13 0.90 -0.76
N ALA A 13 -3.35 0.77 -1.29
CA ALA A 13 -3.77 -0.41 -2.02
C ALA A 13 -3.06 -0.54 -3.37
N LEU A 14 -2.71 0.55 -4.06
CA LEU A 14 -2.00 0.49 -5.35
C LEU A 14 -0.58 -0.06 -5.17
N VAL A 15 0.14 0.36 -4.12
CA VAL A 15 1.51 -0.11 -3.86
C VAL A 15 1.54 -1.50 -3.21
N LEU A 16 0.51 -1.89 -2.46
CA LEU A 16 0.38 -3.23 -1.86
C LEU A 16 -0.24 -4.27 -2.81
N SER A 17 -0.98 -3.85 -3.83
CA SER A 17 -1.53 -4.72 -4.90
C SER A 17 -0.63 -4.80 -6.13
N LEU A 18 0.34 -3.90 -6.26
CA LEU A 18 1.49 -4.14 -7.11
C LEU A 18 2.12 -5.43 -6.59
N PRO A 19 2.14 -6.48 -7.41
CA PRO A 19 2.71 -7.73 -6.96
C PRO A 19 4.18 -7.42 -6.65
N VAL A 20 4.76 -8.08 -5.63
CA VAL A 20 6.19 -7.99 -5.31
C VAL A 20 6.96 -8.61 -6.48
N VAL A 21 6.93 -7.93 -7.60
CA VAL A 21 7.27 -8.38 -8.94
C VAL A 21 8.19 -7.30 -9.48
N SER A 22 9.04 -7.72 -10.42
CA SER A 22 10.25 -7.00 -10.77
C SER A 22 9.99 -5.53 -11.11
N ARG A 23 11.02 -4.70 -10.92
CA ARG A 23 11.08 -3.26 -11.26
C ARG A 23 10.39 -2.92 -12.59
N THR A 24 10.51 -3.81 -13.57
CA THR A 24 9.98 -3.68 -14.92
C THR A 24 8.47 -3.85 -15.01
N ASP A 25 7.89 -4.69 -14.14
CA ASP A 25 6.51 -5.12 -14.24
C ASP A 25 5.54 -4.10 -13.63
N ALA A 26 5.95 -3.42 -12.56
CA ALA A 26 5.14 -2.38 -11.91
C ALA A 26 5.00 -1.12 -12.78
N THR A 27 6.10 -0.63 -13.36
CA THR A 27 6.07 0.53 -14.26
C THR A 27 5.34 0.18 -15.56
N ALA A 28 5.60 -0.99 -16.17
CA ALA A 28 4.91 -1.41 -17.38
C ALA A 28 3.40 -1.61 -17.15
N PHE A 29 3.01 -2.09 -15.97
CA PHE A 29 1.61 -2.19 -15.57
C PHE A 29 0.95 -0.81 -15.49
N LEU A 30 1.58 0.14 -14.79
CA LEU A 30 1.06 1.51 -14.69
C LEU A 30 1.05 2.23 -16.05
N ALA A 31 2.09 2.07 -16.86
CA ALA A 31 2.19 2.65 -18.20
C ALA A 31 1.03 2.22 -19.10
N ARG A 32 0.74 0.92 -19.14
CA ARG A 32 -0.38 0.37 -19.91
C ARG A 32 -1.75 0.79 -19.37
N ARG A 33 -1.86 0.97 -18.05
CA ARG A 33 -3.15 1.20 -17.40
C ARG A 33 -3.55 2.67 -17.34
N LEU A 34 -2.56 3.55 -17.31
CA LEU A 34 -2.73 5.01 -17.26
C LEU A 34 -2.43 5.69 -18.60
N ASP A 35 -2.15 4.93 -19.65
CA ASP A 35 -1.78 5.45 -20.98
C ASP A 35 -0.66 6.50 -20.86
N LEU A 36 0.43 6.15 -20.17
CA LEU A 36 1.54 7.07 -19.94
C LEU A 36 2.30 7.34 -21.24
N THR A 37 2.73 8.59 -21.44
CA THR A 37 3.73 8.90 -22.48
C THR A 37 5.09 8.32 -22.10
N ALA A 38 6.03 8.25 -23.07
CA ALA A 38 7.39 7.79 -22.79
C ALA A 38 8.09 8.63 -21.71
N ASP A 39 7.91 9.95 -21.75
CA ASP A 39 8.48 10.87 -20.75
C ASP A 39 7.84 10.65 -19.37
N GLN A 40 6.52 10.44 -19.31
CA GLN A 40 5.82 10.12 -18.07
C GLN A 40 6.26 8.76 -17.52
N GLU A 41 6.38 7.74 -18.36
CA GLU A 41 6.84 6.41 -17.96
C GLU A 41 8.24 6.46 -17.36
N GLN A 42 9.16 7.22 -17.97
CA GLN A 42 10.51 7.43 -17.43
C GLN A 42 10.47 8.15 -16.07
N ALA A 43 9.67 9.21 -15.93
CA ALA A 43 9.54 9.93 -14.67
C ALA A 43 8.94 9.04 -13.56
N VAL A 44 7.87 8.29 -13.86
CA VAL A 44 7.25 7.32 -12.95
C VAL A 44 8.26 6.27 -12.53
N ARG A 45 9.04 5.74 -13.47
CA ARG A 45 10.08 4.75 -13.17
C ARG A 45 11.11 5.28 -12.17
N LEU A 46 11.61 6.49 -12.38
CA LEU A 46 12.59 7.12 -11.49
C LEU A 46 12.04 7.32 -10.07
N ILE A 47 10.79 7.76 -9.95
CA ILE A 47 10.11 7.92 -8.65
C ILE A 47 9.99 6.56 -7.95
N LEU A 48 9.47 5.54 -8.64
CA LEU A 48 9.31 4.21 -8.05
C LEU A 48 10.66 3.60 -7.65
N ASP A 49 11.70 3.78 -8.45
CA ASP A 49 13.05 3.29 -8.16
C ASP A 49 13.65 3.95 -6.91
N LYS A 50 13.44 5.25 -6.74
CA LYS A 50 13.87 6.00 -5.56
C LYS A 50 13.22 5.47 -4.28
N HIS A 51 11.92 5.20 -4.30
CA HIS A 51 11.17 4.80 -3.10
C HIS A 51 11.18 3.29 -2.83
N ARG A 52 11.50 2.46 -3.83
CA ARG A 52 11.48 0.99 -3.72
C ARG A 52 12.27 0.45 -2.51
N PRO A 53 13.51 0.88 -2.23
CA PRO A 53 14.26 0.36 -1.08
C PRO A 53 13.55 0.64 0.25
N ALA A 54 13.01 1.85 0.42
CA ALA A 54 12.30 2.25 1.63
C ALA A 54 10.96 1.51 1.78
N LEU A 55 10.20 1.38 0.69
CA LEU A 55 8.96 0.59 0.66
C LEU A 55 9.21 -0.87 1.04
N LEU A 56 10.22 -1.51 0.47
CA LEU A 56 10.57 -2.89 0.79
C LEU A 56 10.98 -3.05 2.26
N ALA A 57 11.83 -2.17 2.77
CA ALA A 57 12.26 -2.22 4.17
C ALA A 57 11.07 -2.07 5.14
N LYS A 58 10.18 -1.12 4.87
CA LYS A 58 8.99 -0.87 5.70
C LYS A 58 7.96 -1.99 5.59
N ALA A 59 7.74 -2.54 4.40
CA ALA A 59 6.85 -3.68 4.18
C ALA A 59 7.36 -4.94 4.90
N ASN A 60 8.67 -5.21 4.84
CA ASN A 60 9.28 -6.31 5.58
C ASN A 60 9.15 -6.11 7.10
N ALA A 61 9.36 -4.89 7.60
CA ALA A 61 9.17 -4.58 9.02
C ALA A 61 7.72 -4.81 9.47
N LEU A 62 6.73 -4.44 8.66
CA LEU A 62 5.32 -4.72 8.93
C LEU A 62 5.02 -6.24 8.91
N HIS A 63 5.58 -6.97 7.94
CA HIS A 63 5.42 -8.42 7.87
C HIS A 63 6.01 -9.10 9.12
N ASP A 64 7.20 -8.69 9.53
CA ASP A 64 7.85 -9.21 10.73
C ASP A 64 7.07 -8.87 12.01
N ALA A 65 6.55 -7.65 12.14
CA ALA A 65 5.71 -7.25 13.27
C ALA A 65 4.43 -8.09 13.35
N ARG A 66 3.75 -8.31 12.22
CA ARG A 66 2.57 -9.19 12.15
C ARG A 66 2.89 -10.63 12.51
N ARG A 67 4.02 -11.16 12.02
CA ARG A 67 4.46 -12.52 12.35
C ARG A 67 4.71 -12.67 13.85
N ARG A 68 5.42 -11.70 14.47
CA ARG A 68 5.65 -11.68 15.92
C ARG A 68 4.35 -11.62 16.71
N MET A 69 3.41 -10.79 16.28
CA MET A 69 2.07 -10.71 16.88
C MET A 69 1.36 -12.07 16.85
N VAL A 70 1.31 -12.72 15.68
CA VAL A 70 0.67 -14.04 15.54
C VAL A 70 1.36 -15.08 16.41
N THR A 71 2.69 -15.12 16.43
CA THR A 71 3.44 -16.03 17.30
C THR A 71 3.13 -15.79 18.78
N ALA A 72 3.08 -14.54 19.22
CA ALA A 72 2.77 -14.16 20.59
C ALA A 72 1.34 -14.55 21.01
N CYS A 73 0.36 -14.37 20.13
CA CYS A 73 -1.03 -14.80 20.38
C CYS A 73 -1.19 -16.32 20.49
N LEU A 74 -0.27 -17.10 19.91
CA LEU A 74 -0.29 -18.57 19.96
C LEU A 74 0.52 -19.13 21.14
N ASP A 75 1.29 -18.30 21.85
CA ASP A 75 2.08 -18.70 23.01
C ASP A 75 1.32 -18.43 24.32
N PRO A 76 0.92 -19.47 25.08
CA PRO A 76 0.23 -19.32 26.36
C PRO A 76 1.03 -18.57 27.43
N GLY A 77 2.35 -18.47 27.28
CA GLY A 77 3.23 -17.73 28.19
C GLY A 77 3.26 -16.22 27.94
N THR A 78 2.70 -15.74 26.83
CA THR A 78 2.70 -14.31 26.50
C THR A 78 1.65 -13.57 27.34
N SER A 79 2.05 -12.48 27.98
CA SER A 79 1.11 -11.66 28.76
C SER A 79 0.24 -10.78 27.85
N THR A 80 -0.93 -10.39 28.34
CA THR A 80 -1.81 -9.42 27.65
C THR A 80 -1.08 -8.10 27.36
N GLN A 81 -0.19 -7.66 28.27
CA GLN A 81 0.57 -6.42 28.08
C GLN A 81 1.56 -6.53 26.91
N ASP A 82 2.20 -7.68 26.73
CA ASP A 82 3.11 -7.92 25.60
C ASP A 82 2.36 -7.93 24.27
N ILE A 83 1.16 -8.54 24.24
CA ILE A 83 0.29 -8.52 23.05
C ILE A 83 -0.08 -7.08 22.68
N LEU A 84 -0.46 -6.24 23.64
CA LEU A 84 -0.77 -4.84 23.38
C LEU A 84 0.45 -4.06 22.85
N GLY A 85 1.64 -4.29 23.40
CA GLY A 85 2.87 -3.68 22.89
C GLY A 85 3.20 -4.09 21.45
N LEU A 86 3.00 -5.36 21.11
CA LEU A 86 3.16 -5.85 19.73
C LEU A 86 2.11 -5.24 18.78
N GLN A 87 0.92 -4.89 19.28
CA GLN A 87 -0.16 -4.33 18.48
C GLN A 87 0.19 -2.90 18.09
N GLU A 88 0.69 -2.13 19.05
CA GLU A 88 1.22 -0.78 18.80
C GLU A 88 2.37 -0.84 17.77
N ALA A 89 3.34 -1.73 17.95
CA ALA A 89 4.45 -1.89 17.02
C ALA A 89 3.98 -2.24 15.59
N THR A 90 2.97 -3.11 15.47
CA THR A 90 2.36 -3.46 14.18
C THR A 90 1.66 -2.26 13.56
N ALA A 91 0.92 -1.48 14.35
CA ALA A 91 0.25 -0.27 13.89
C ALA A 91 1.26 0.78 13.42
N THR A 92 2.34 1.00 14.16
CA THR A 92 3.43 1.90 13.78
C THR A 92 4.06 1.50 12.45
N ALA A 93 4.42 0.22 12.29
CA ALA A 93 4.98 -0.29 11.04
C ALA A 93 4.01 -0.13 9.86
N GLY A 94 2.71 -0.35 10.11
CA GLY A 94 1.64 -0.09 9.15
C GLY A 94 1.63 1.36 8.69
N THR A 95 1.58 2.30 9.62
CA THR A 95 1.59 3.75 9.33
C THR A 95 2.83 4.17 8.55
N GLN A 96 4.01 3.63 8.86
CA GLN A 96 5.24 3.96 8.13
C GLN A 96 5.16 3.58 6.65
N VAL A 97 4.55 2.43 6.32
CA VAL A 97 4.28 2.03 4.93
C VAL A 97 3.32 3.03 4.27
N LEU A 98 2.23 3.40 4.94
CA LEU A 98 1.25 4.36 4.40
C LEU A 98 1.88 5.73 4.10
N LEU A 99 2.77 6.20 4.98
CA LEU A 99 3.47 7.47 4.80
C LEU A 99 4.43 7.45 3.60
N GLU A 100 5.16 6.33 3.40
CA GLU A 100 6.02 6.18 2.22
C GLU A 100 5.20 6.19 0.93
N ILE A 101 4.07 5.50 0.94
CA ILE A 101 3.15 5.45 -0.19
C ILE A 101 2.55 6.83 -0.49
N HIS A 102 2.21 7.59 0.55
CA HIS A 102 1.75 8.97 0.41
C HIS A 102 2.81 9.86 -0.25
N GLN A 103 4.09 9.72 0.12
CA GLN A 103 5.19 10.44 -0.52
C GLN A 103 5.31 10.09 -2.01
N VAL A 104 5.28 8.80 -2.35
CA VAL A 104 5.30 8.36 -3.76
C VAL A 104 4.18 9.02 -4.56
N VAL A 105 2.95 9.06 -4.03
CA VAL A 105 1.86 9.73 -4.75
C VAL A 105 2.02 11.23 -4.83
N GLY A 106 2.56 11.88 -3.81
CA GLY A 106 2.91 13.30 -3.89
C GLY A 106 3.89 13.59 -5.03
N GLU A 107 4.86 12.70 -5.27
CA GLU A 107 5.82 12.84 -6.38
C GLU A 107 5.24 12.47 -7.75
N LEU A 108 4.31 11.52 -7.81
CA LEU A 108 3.63 11.13 -9.04
C LEU A 108 2.58 12.16 -9.50
N ASP A 109 1.96 12.87 -8.56
CA ASP A 109 0.90 13.84 -8.83
C ASP A 109 1.26 14.82 -9.97
N PRO A 110 2.37 15.58 -9.93
CA PRO A 110 2.73 16.50 -11.00
C PRO A 110 3.08 15.83 -12.34
N VAL A 111 3.39 14.53 -12.36
CA VAL A 111 3.73 13.78 -13.58
C VAL A 111 2.47 13.38 -14.35
N LEU A 112 1.36 13.15 -13.65
CA LEU A 112 0.12 12.65 -14.23
C LEU A 112 -0.85 13.79 -14.57
N THR A 113 -1.52 13.67 -15.71
CA THR A 113 -2.63 14.55 -16.08
C THR A 113 -3.84 14.33 -15.16
N PRO A 114 -4.76 15.29 -15.03
CA PRO A 114 -5.97 15.12 -14.22
C PRO A 114 -6.79 13.88 -14.60
N ALA A 115 -6.91 13.57 -15.90
CA ALA A 115 -7.61 12.38 -16.37
C ALA A 115 -6.91 11.08 -15.93
N GLN A 116 -5.58 11.03 -15.97
CA GLN A 116 -4.79 9.89 -15.51
C GLN A 116 -4.88 9.71 -13.99
N ARG A 117 -4.91 10.80 -13.21
CA ARG A 117 -5.14 10.74 -11.76
C ARG A 117 -6.48 10.12 -11.41
N THR A 118 -7.54 10.50 -12.12
CA THR A 118 -8.88 9.92 -11.95
C THR A 118 -8.89 8.42 -12.27
N LYS A 119 -8.20 7.99 -13.34
CA LYS A 119 -8.03 6.55 -13.63
C LYS A 119 -7.28 5.82 -12.51
N ALA A 120 -6.20 6.41 -11.99
CA ALA A 120 -5.43 5.83 -10.89
C ALA A 120 -6.28 5.60 -9.63
N LEU A 121 -7.16 6.55 -9.29
CA LEU A 121 -8.12 6.42 -8.19
C LEU A 121 -9.16 5.32 -8.44
N GLY A 122 -9.58 5.13 -9.69
CA GLY A 122 -10.47 4.03 -10.07
C GLY A 122 -9.87 2.65 -9.76
N PHE A 123 -8.59 2.45 -10.08
CA PHE A 123 -7.91 1.16 -9.80
C PHE A 123 -7.76 0.85 -8.33
N ILE A 124 -7.53 1.88 -7.52
CA ILE A 124 -7.52 1.75 -6.06
C ILE A 124 -8.85 1.22 -5.55
N SER A 125 -9.95 1.81 -6.00
CA SER A 125 -11.31 1.44 -5.57
C SER A 125 -11.63 0.00 -5.98
N GLU A 126 -11.26 -0.40 -7.20
CA GLU A 126 -11.39 -1.79 -7.68
C GLU A 126 -10.56 -2.76 -6.83
N ALA A 127 -9.32 -2.42 -6.51
CA ALA A 127 -8.45 -3.26 -5.68
C ALA A 127 -9.02 -3.43 -4.27
N GLN A 128 -9.50 -2.35 -3.65
CA GLN A 128 -10.17 -2.39 -2.35
C GLN A 128 -11.41 -3.30 -2.40
N THR A 129 -12.25 -3.13 -3.41
CA THR A 129 -13.46 -3.95 -3.61
C THR A 129 -13.11 -5.44 -3.74
N ARG A 130 -12.02 -5.78 -4.43
CA ARG A 130 -11.56 -7.17 -4.57
C ARG A 130 -11.05 -7.75 -3.26
N PHE A 131 -10.31 -6.96 -2.47
CA PHE A 131 -9.86 -7.37 -1.15
C PHE A 131 -11.03 -7.58 -0.19
N ASP A 132 -12.03 -6.70 -0.22
CA ASP A 132 -13.26 -6.85 0.56
C ASP A 132 -14.07 -8.07 0.13
N GLY A 133 -14.15 -8.36 -1.17
CA GLY A 133 -14.78 -9.59 -1.66
C GLY A 133 -14.09 -10.86 -1.14
N LEU A 134 -12.75 -10.90 -1.15
CA LEU A 134 -11.99 -12.00 -0.56
C LEU A 134 -12.20 -12.10 0.95
N ARG A 135 -12.17 -10.97 1.65
CA ARG A 135 -12.45 -10.91 3.09
C ARG A 135 -13.84 -11.46 3.42
N ASN A 136 -14.87 -11.04 2.69
CA ASN A 136 -16.24 -11.51 2.89
C ASN A 136 -16.36 -13.02 2.62
N TYR A 137 -15.74 -13.52 1.55
CA TYR A 137 -15.67 -14.96 1.26
C TYR A 137 -15.05 -15.76 2.42
N PHE A 138 -13.91 -15.33 2.96
CA PHE A 138 -13.25 -16.02 4.07
C PHE A 138 -13.99 -15.90 5.41
N LEU A 139 -14.77 -14.84 5.60
CA LEU A 139 -15.56 -14.61 6.81
C LEU A 139 -17.00 -15.16 6.71
N GLY A 140 -17.38 -15.74 5.57
CA GLY A 140 -18.71 -16.30 5.35
C GLY A 140 -19.84 -15.27 5.34
N GLN A 141 -19.55 -14.03 4.93
CA GLN A 141 -20.52 -12.94 4.76
C GLN A 141 -20.92 -12.73 3.31
#